data_AF-A0A418NXD9-F1
#
_entry.id   AF-A0A418NXD9-F1
#
_cell.length_a   1.000
_cell.length_b   1.000
_cell.length_c   1.000
_cell.angle_alpha   90.00
_cell.angle_beta   90.00
_cell.angle_gamma   90.00
#
_symmetry.space_group_name_H-M   'P 1'
#
loop_
_entity.id
_entity.type
_entity.pdbx_description
1 polymer ?
#
loop_
_entity_poly.entity_id
_entity_poly.type
_entity_poly.pdbx_seq_one_letter_code
_entity_poly.pdbx_strand_id
1 'polypeptide(L)'
;MSVHEALDRLEETYRLMVSATLSDRLPDAAEILALRQRFAIEFGNLMLALKDDLKGQGNHSLHDEVLDRLKTLRIRLMSYTLAWQPAQIEEDPLAYREAAEGMAEMVQRFITDTRTLLKHAASGRDRGEP
;
A
#
# COMPACT_ATOMS: atom_id res chain seq x y z
N MET A 1 1.07 -3.80 17.24
CA MET A 1 0.23 -3.61 16.04
C MET A 1 0.43 -4.84 15.17
N SER A 2 -0.65 -5.50 14.79
CA SER A 2 -0.59 -6.68 13.93
C SER A 2 -0.39 -6.29 12.47
N VAL A 3 0.04 -7.26 11.65
CA VAL A 3 0.12 -7.12 10.19
C VAL A 3 -1.24 -6.75 9.57
N HIS A 4 -2.34 -7.24 10.14
CA HIS A 4 -3.69 -6.94 9.67
C HIS A 4 -4.07 -5.48 9.93
N GLU A 5 -3.82 -4.99 11.14
CA GLU A 5 -4.06 -3.58 11.51
C GLU A 5 -3.21 -2.63 10.66
N ALA A 6 -1.95 -2.98 10.40
CA ALA A 6 -1.08 -2.18 9.55
C ALA A 6 -1.58 -2.15 8.09
N LEU A 7 -2.09 -3.28 7.57
CA LEU A 7 -2.68 -3.35 6.23
C LEU A 7 -3.97 -2.52 6.14
N ASP A 8 -4.83 -2.56 7.16
CA ASP A 8 -6.07 -1.77 7.21
C ASP A 8 -5.76 -0.26 7.20
N ARG A 9 -4.74 0.18 7.95
CA ARG A 9 -4.30 1.60 7.96
C ARG A 9 -3.71 2.05 6.63
N LEU A 10 -2.94 1.18 5.97
CA LEU A 10 -2.40 1.43 4.65
C LEU A 10 -3.53 1.58 3.62
N GLU A 11 -4.51 0.68 3.65
CA GLU A 11 -5.70 0.72 2.78
C GLU A 11 -6.52 1.99 2.98
N GLU A 12 -6.79 2.37 4.23
CA GLU A 12 -7.54 3.59 4.53
C GLU A 12 -6.81 4.84 4.02
N THR A 13 -5.50 4.92 4.26
CA THR A 13 -4.69 6.04 3.75
C THR A 13 -4.69 6.08 2.23
N TYR A 14 -4.65 4.92 1.59
CA TYR A 14 -4.72 4.82 0.14
C TYR A 14 -6.06 5.28 -0.41
N ARG A 15 -7.17 4.87 0.22
CA ARG A 15 -8.53 5.28 -0.13
C ARG A 15 -8.69 6.79 -0.07
N LEU A 16 -8.13 7.44 0.97
CA LEU A 16 -8.10 8.90 1.09
C LEU A 16 -7.30 9.54 -0.07
N MET A 17 -6.14 8.98 -0.42
CA MET A 17 -5.32 9.49 -1.53
C MET A 17 -6.03 9.37 -2.89
N VAL A 18 -6.71 8.24 -3.13
CA VAL A 18 -7.54 8.03 -4.33
C VAL A 18 -8.70 9.03 -4.34
N SER A 19 -9.39 9.22 -3.22
CA SER A 19 -10.48 10.19 -3.11
C SER A 19 -10.01 11.63 -3.35
N ALA A 20 -8.82 12.00 -2.86
CA ALA A 20 -8.25 13.34 -3.07
C ALA A 20 -7.83 13.56 -4.53
N THR A 21 -7.50 12.49 -5.26
CA THR A 21 -6.99 12.58 -6.64
C THR A 21 -8.07 12.40 -7.71
N LEU A 22 -9.03 11.50 -7.48
CA LEU A 22 -10.01 11.07 -8.48
C LEU A 22 -11.43 11.58 -8.21
N SER A 23 -11.62 12.47 -7.24
CA SER A 23 -12.93 13.11 -7.02
C SER A 23 -13.27 14.13 -8.11
N ASP A 24 -14.48 14.68 -8.08
CA ASP A 24 -14.94 15.69 -9.04
C ASP A 24 -14.23 17.04 -8.88
N ARG A 25 -13.46 17.23 -7.79
CA ARG A 25 -12.61 18.41 -7.58
C ARG A 25 -11.23 18.20 -8.21
N LEU A 26 -10.60 19.29 -8.61
CA LEU A 26 -9.20 19.25 -9.04
C LEU A 26 -8.32 18.79 -7.85
N PRO A 27 -7.28 17.98 -8.13
CA PRO A 27 -6.39 17.49 -7.08
C PRO A 27 -5.59 18.64 -6.45
N ASP A 28 -5.55 18.67 -5.12
CA ASP A 28 -4.73 19.63 -4.35
C ASP A 28 -3.34 19.03 -4.07
N ALA A 29 -2.29 19.67 -4.56
CA ALA A 29 -0.92 19.18 -4.46
C ALA A 29 -0.44 19.04 -3.00
N ALA A 30 -0.84 19.94 -2.10
CA ALA A 30 -0.47 19.89 -0.69
C ALA A 30 -1.20 18.76 0.04
N GLU A 31 -2.49 18.58 -0.23
CA GLU A 31 -3.28 17.46 0.31
C GLU A 31 -2.71 16.12 -0.16
N ILE A 32 -2.39 16.00 -1.45
CA ILE A 32 -1.77 14.80 -2.04
C ILE A 32 -0.42 14.51 -1.41
N LEU A 33 0.42 15.53 -1.23
CA LEU A 33 1.75 15.33 -0.64
C LEU A 33 1.66 14.85 0.80
N ALA A 34 0.74 15.42 1.59
CA ALA A 34 0.48 14.97 2.96
C ALA A 34 0.00 13.51 2.99
N LEU A 35 -0.91 13.12 2.09
CA LEU A 35 -1.39 11.74 1.98
C LEU A 35 -0.30 10.77 1.51
N ARG A 36 0.59 11.18 0.59
CA ARG A 36 1.75 10.39 0.17
C ARG A 36 2.73 10.15 1.32
N GLN A 37 3.00 11.17 2.13
CA GLN A 37 3.84 11.02 3.33
C GLN A 37 3.21 10.06 4.34
N ARG A 38 1.91 10.21 4.60
CA ARG A 38 1.17 9.29 5.46
C ARG A 38 1.20 7.86 4.93
N PHE A 39 1.03 7.68 3.63
CA PHE A 39 1.10 6.36 2.99
C PHE A 39 2.49 5.74 3.17
N ALA A 40 3.57 6.52 2.98
CA ALA A 40 4.93 6.03 3.19
C ALA A 40 5.19 5.59 4.65
N ILE A 41 4.63 6.31 5.62
CA ILE A 41 4.68 5.94 7.04
C ILE A 41 3.95 4.61 7.27
N GLU A 42 2.70 4.48 6.81
CA GLU A 42 1.93 3.25 7.01
C GLU A 42 2.53 2.06 6.25
N PHE A 43 3.19 2.31 5.12
CA PHE A 43 3.94 1.29 4.39
C PHE A 43 5.13 0.78 5.21
N GLY A 44 5.88 1.69 5.84
CA GLY A 44 6.95 1.33 6.77
C GLY A 44 6.44 0.55 7.99
N ASN A 45 5.30 0.98 8.55
CA ASN A 45 4.61 0.30 9.64
C ASN A 45 4.23 -1.15 9.27
N LEU A 46 3.72 -1.37 8.06
CA LEU A 46 3.40 -2.71 7.56
C LEU A 46 4.65 -3.59 7.43
N MET A 47 5.76 -3.04 6.93
CA MET A 47 7.02 -3.78 6.86
C MET A 47 7.53 -4.21 8.25
N LEU A 48 7.41 -3.34 9.25
CA LEU A 48 7.77 -3.66 10.64
C LEU A 48 6.84 -4.72 11.22
N ALA A 49 5.52 -4.57 11.05
CA ALA A 49 4.54 -5.53 11.52
C ALA A 49 4.73 -6.92 10.89
N LEU A 50 5.10 -7.01 9.61
CA LEU A 50 5.43 -8.28 8.96
C LEU A 50 6.64 -8.96 9.59
N LYS A 51 7.68 -8.20 9.89
CA LYS A 51 8.89 -8.71 10.54
C LYS A 51 8.55 -9.21 11.94
N ASP A 52 7.72 -8.50 12.70
CA ASP A 52 7.45 -8.85 14.09
C ASP A 52 6.43 -10.00 14.20
N ASP A 53 5.33 -9.98 13.43
CA ASP A 53 4.30 -11.03 13.46
C ASP A 53 4.75 -12.31 12.76
N LEU A 54 5.11 -12.24 11.47
CA LEU A 54 5.30 -13.46 10.68
C LEU A 54 6.63 -14.15 10.97
N LYS A 55 7.70 -13.37 11.18
CA LYS A 55 9.00 -13.93 11.56
C LYS A 55 8.96 -14.46 13.00
N GLY A 56 8.27 -13.76 13.91
CA GLY A 56 8.07 -14.21 15.29
C GLY A 56 7.28 -15.52 15.38
N GLN A 57 6.41 -15.79 14.41
CA GLN A 57 5.60 -17.00 14.32
C GLN A 57 6.27 -18.14 13.50
N GLY A 58 7.52 -17.98 13.07
CA GLY A 58 8.26 -19.00 12.30
C GLY A 58 7.83 -19.17 10.83
N ASN A 59 6.93 -18.30 10.33
CA ASN A 59 6.41 -18.37 8.96
C ASN A 59 7.33 -17.63 7.97
N HIS A 60 8.57 -18.09 7.85
CA HIS A 60 9.61 -17.46 7.03
C HIS A 60 9.24 -17.37 5.54
N SER A 61 8.67 -18.43 4.96
CA SER A 61 8.27 -18.43 3.54
C SER A 61 7.19 -17.38 3.24
N LEU A 62 6.21 -17.23 4.12
CA LEU A 62 5.15 -16.24 3.95
C LEU A 62 5.68 -14.82 4.13
N HIS A 63 6.55 -14.62 5.13
CA HIS A 63 7.23 -13.35 5.33
C HIS A 63 7.98 -12.92 4.07
N ASP A 64 8.76 -13.82 3.47
CA ASP A 64 9.58 -13.50 2.30
C ASP A 64 8.73 -13.20 1.07
N GLU A 65 7.64 -13.95 0.86
CA GLU A 65 6.69 -13.69 -0.24
C GLU A 65 6.02 -12.31 -0.10
N VAL A 66 5.49 -11.98 1.09
CA VAL A 66 4.85 -10.67 1.29
C VAL A 66 5.87 -9.53 1.20
N LEU A 67 7.08 -9.73 1.73
CA LEU A 67 8.15 -8.74 1.67
C LEU A 67 8.58 -8.47 0.22
N ASP A 68 8.66 -9.49 -0.63
CA ASP A 68 9.01 -9.32 -2.04
C ASP A 68 7.94 -8.53 -2.81
N ARG A 69 6.66 -8.86 -2.57
CA ARG A 69 5.53 -8.10 -3.14
C ARG A 69 5.53 -6.64 -2.69
N LEU A 70 5.83 -6.37 -1.42
CA LEU A 70 5.97 -5.01 -0.91
C LEU A 70 7.13 -4.27 -1.60
N LYS A 71 8.31 -4.89 -1.70
CA LYS A 71 9.45 -4.27 -2.39
C LYS A 71 9.11 -3.94 -3.84
N THR A 72 8.43 -4.85 -4.54
CA THR A 72 7.95 -4.63 -5.91
C THR A 72 6.99 -3.45 -5.97
N LEU A 73 6.01 -3.37 -5.06
CA LEU A 73 5.10 -2.23 -5.00
C LEU A 73 5.84 -0.91 -4.75
N ARG A 74 6.78 -0.90 -3.79
CA ARG A 74 7.60 0.28 -3.49
C ARG A 74 8.38 0.77 -4.71
N ILE A 75 9.03 -0.13 -5.45
CA ILE A 75 9.78 0.23 -6.67
C ILE A 75 8.86 0.91 -7.68
N ARG A 76 7.70 0.30 -7.95
CA ARG A 76 6.73 0.85 -8.89
C ARG A 76 6.23 2.23 -8.44
N LEU A 77 5.85 2.37 -7.17
CA LEU A 77 5.41 3.65 -6.61
C LEU A 77 6.50 4.73 -6.72
N MET A 78 7.76 4.40 -6.43
CA MET A 78 8.87 5.35 -6.55
C MET A 78 9.05 5.87 -7.99
N SER A 79 8.87 5.02 -9.01
CA SER A 79 8.92 5.45 -10.40
C SER A 79 7.88 6.51 -10.72
N TYR A 80 6.68 6.42 -10.13
CA TYR A 80 5.64 7.44 -10.28
C TYR A 80 5.89 8.68 -9.42
N THR A 81 6.37 8.53 -8.19
CA THR A 81 6.64 9.69 -7.30
C THR A 81 7.68 10.62 -7.89
N LEU A 82 8.70 10.09 -8.57
CA LEU A 82 9.70 10.89 -9.26
C LEU A 82 9.10 11.67 -10.44
N ALA A 83 8.15 11.06 -11.15
CA ALA A 83 7.49 11.64 -12.32
C ALA A 83 6.40 12.68 -11.98
N TRP A 84 5.91 12.72 -10.74
CA TRP A 84 4.80 13.57 -10.31
C TRP A 84 5.15 14.42 -9.09
N GLN A 85 6.12 15.32 -9.27
CA GLN A 85 6.46 16.35 -8.28
C GLN A 85 5.30 17.34 -8.10
N PRO A 86 5.21 18.04 -6.96
CA PRO A 86 4.11 18.99 -6.70
C PRO A 86 3.89 20.01 -7.83
N ALA A 87 4.97 20.57 -8.38
CA ALA A 87 4.91 21.52 -9.49
C ALA A 87 4.20 20.93 -10.74
N GLN A 88 4.38 19.64 -11.02
CA GLN A 88 3.74 18.96 -12.15
C GLN A 88 2.25 18.67 -11.89
N ILE A 89 1.86 18.47 -10.63
CA ILE A 89 0.45 18.32 -10.24
C ILE A 89 -0.29 19.65 -10.42
N GLU A 90 0.36 20.76 -10.09
CA GLU A 90 -0.19 22.11 -10.25
C GLU A 90 -0.25 22.54 -11.72
N GLU A 91 0.77 22.17 -12.52
CA GLU A 91 0.86 22.51 -13.94
C GLU A 91 -0.13 21.72 -14.80
N ASP A 92 -0.29 20.41 -14.54
CA ASP A 92 -1.23 19.54 -15.26
C ASP A 92 -1.97 18.57 -14.32
N PRO A 93 -3.01 19.04 -13.62
CA PRO A 93 -3.77 18.22 -12.69
C PRO A 93 -4.56 17.08 -13.37
N LEU A 94 -4.89 17.22 -14.66
CA LEU A 94 -5.63 16.20 -15.41
C LEU A 94 -4.72 15.04 -15.82
N ALA A 95 -3.52 15.34 -16.33
CA ALA A 95 -2.53 14.30 -16.62
C ALA A 95 -2.12 13.56 -15.34
N TYR A 96 -2.01 14.28 -14.21
CA TYR A 96 -1.78 13.63 -12.91
C TYR A 96 -2.93 12.67 -12.53
N ARG A 97 -4.18 13.08 -12.73
CA ARG A 97 -5.37 12.24 -12.47
C ARG A 97 -5.35 10.96 -13.31
N GLU A 98 -5.10 11.06 -14.61
CA GLU A 98 -5.01 9.89 -15.51
C GLU A 98 -3.92 8.91 -15.05
N ALA A 99 -2.75 9.42 -14.66
CA ALA A 99 -1.68 8.58 -14.14
C ALA A 99 -2.03 7.93 -12.79
N ALA A 100 -2.80 8.61 -11.95
CA ALA A 100 -3.23 8.10 -10.66
C ALA A 100 -4.28 6.98 -10.77
N GLU A 101 -5.11 6.96 -11.82
CA GLU A 101 -6.05 5.86 -12.09
C GLU A 101 -5.31 4.53 -12.29
N GLY A 102 -4.23 4.52 -13.08
CA GLY A 102 -3.42 3.31 -13.27
C GLY A 102 -2.74 2.82 -11.98
N MET A 103 -2.43 3.73 -11.05
CA MET A 103 -1.91 3.37 -9.74
C MET A 103 -2.99 2.82 -8.80
N ALA A 104 -4.22 3.38 -8.86
CA ALA A 104 -5.39 2.97 -8.08
C ALA A 104 -5.60 1.45 -8.12
N GLU A 105 -5.66 0.91 -9.33
CA GLU A 105 -5.89 -0.52 -9.55
C GLU A 105 -4.74 -1.39 -9.01
N MET A 106 -3.50 -0.95 -9.19
CA MET A 106 -2.31 -1.70 -8.79
C MET A 106 -2.23 -1.87 -7.27
N VAL A 107 -2.40 -0.78 -6.52
CA VAL A 107 -2.31 -0.81 -5.05
C VAL A 107 -3.52 -1.55 -4.46
N GLN A 108 -4.73 -1.35 -5.02
CA GLN A 108 -5.92 -2.08 -4.57
C GLN A 108 -5.76 -3.59 -4.75
N ARG A 109 -5.20 -4.02 -5.89
CA ARG A 109 -4.89 -5.44 -6.15
C ARG A 109 -3.87 -5.97 -5.14
N PHE A 110 -2.79 -5.23 -4.90
CA PHE A 110 -1.78 -5.60 -3.90
C PHE A 110 -2.39 -5.81 -2.51
N ILE A 111 -3.25 -4.89 -2.05
CA ILE A 111 -3.90 -4.99 -0.73
C ILE A 111 -4.79 -6.23 -0.66
N THR A 112 -5.61 -6.45 -1.70
CA THR A 112 -6.54 -7.59 -1.78
C THR A 112 -5.80 -8.93 -1.76
N ASP A 113 -4.72 -9.04 -2.56
CA ASP A 113 -3.93 -10.26 -2.67
C ASP A 113 -3.18 -10.54 -1.36
N THR A 114 -2.58 -9.51 -0.76
CA THR A 114 -1.89 -9.62 0.55
C THR A 114 -2.86 -10.07 1.64
N ARG A 115 -4.07 -9.49 1.69
CA ARG A 115 -5.10 -9.89 2.66
C ARG A 115 -5.52 -11.35 2.49
N THR A 116 -5.67 -11.80 1.25
CA THR A 116 -6.02 -13.19 0.93
C THR A 116 -4.93 -14.15 1.37
N LEU A 117 -3.66 -13.82 1.09
CA LEU A 117 -2.50 -14.61 1.48
C LEU A 117 -2.40 -14.77 3.00
N LEU A 118 -2.56 -13.66 3.75
CA LEU A 118 -2.52 -13.67 5.21
C LEU A 118 -3.67 -14.50 5.81
N LYS A 119 -4.89 -14.40 5.25
CA LYS A 119 -6.05 -15.21 5.67
C LYS A 119 -5.84 -16.71 5.45
N HIS A 120 -5.29 -17.10 4.30
CA HIS A 120 -4.98 -18.51 4.01
C HIS A 120 -3.93 -19.06 4.97
N ALA A 121 -2.89 -18.28 5.30
CA ALA A 121 -1.88 -18.68 6.28
C ALA A 121 -2.40 -18.81 7.71
N ALA A 122 -3.43 -18.03 8.08
CA ALA A 122 -4.13 -18.20 9.36
C ALA A 122 -4.99 -19.48 9.35
N SER A 123 -5.72 -19.73 8.26
CA SER A 123 -6.60 -20.89 8.12
C SER A 123 -5.85 -22.22 7.96
N GLY A 124 -4.64 -22.19 7.43
CA GLY A 124 -3.75 -23.35 7.32
C GLY A 124 -3.14 -23.77 8.67
N ARG A 125 -3.08 -22.87 9.66
CA ARG A 125 -2.65 -23.18 11.03
C ARG A 125 -3.69 -23.94 11.83
N ASP A 126 -4.98 -23.73 11.57
CA ASP A 126 -6.08 -24.46 12.22
C ASP A 126 -6.23 -25.92 11.74
N ARG A 127 -5.53 -26.32 10.67
CA ARG A 127 -5.54 -27.71 10.16
C ARG A 127 -4.31 -28.53 10.56
N GLY A 128 -3.46 -28.00 11.44
CA GLY A 128 -2.38 -28.77 12.08
C GLY A 128 -2.93 -29.59 13.23
N GLU A 129 -3.51 -30.75 12.90
CA GLU A 129 -3.83 -31.83 13.85
C GLU A 129 -2.54 -32.35 14.55
N PRO A 130 -2.69 -32.94 15.77
CA PRO A 130 -1.64 -33.14 16.79
C PRO A 130 -0.44 -34.02 16.43
#